data_AF-A0A838QYT4-F1
#
_entry.id   AF-A0A838QYT4-F1
#
_cell.length_a   1.000
_cell.length_b   1.000
_cell.length_c   1.000
_cell.angle_alpha   90.00
_cell.angle_beta   90.00
_cell.angle_gamma   90.00
#
_symmetry.space_group_name_H-M   'P 1'
#
loop_
_entity.id
_entity.type
_entity.pdbx_description
1 polymer ?
#
loop_
_entity_poly.entity_id
_entity_poly.type
_entity_poly.pdbx_seq_one_letter_code
_entity_poly.pdbx_strand_id
1 'polypeptide(L)' 'MSDQVNHPSHYTAGTIEVIDFIDDQQLGFCEGNVVKYIARAKHKGRELEDLKKAAWYLNHRITQLTPKPAKESDAKS' A
#
# COMPACT_ATOMS: atom_id res chain seq x y z
N MET A 1 -7.54 -25.37 17.81
CA MET A 1 -7.90 -25.04 16.42
C MET A 1 -7.41 -23.62 16.18
N SER A 2 -6.23 -23.45 15.58
CA SER A 2 -5.69 -22.12 15.31
C SER A 2 -6.41 -21.56 14.09
N ASP A 3 -7.36 -20.68 14.31
CA ASP A 3 -8.10 -20.02 13.25
C ASP A 3 -7.17 -19.03 12.53
N GLN A 4 -6.44 -19.54 11.53
CA GLN A 4 -5.52 -18.75 10.70
C GLN A 4 -6.26 -17.68 9.87
N VAL A 5 -7.59 -17.72 9.83
CA VAL A 5 -8.43 -16.82 9.04
C VAL A 5 -8.85 -15.62 9.89
N ASN A 6 -9.19 -15.83 11.17
CA ASN A 6 -9.59 -14.74 12.08
C ASN A 6 -8.41 -14.15 12.89
N HIS A 7 -7.32 -14.90 13.06
CA HIS A 7 -6.09 -14.42 13.70
C HIS A 7 -4.86 -15.02 12.98
N PRO A 8 -4.51 -14.56 11.77
CA PRO A 8 -3.24 -14.95 11.17
C PRO A 8 -2.11 -14.55 12.11
N SER A 9 -1.39 -15.54 12.62
CA SER A 9 -0.20 -15.40 13.46
C SER A 9 0.75 -14.36 12.87
N HIS A 10 0.74 -13.18 13.49
CA HIS A 10 1.81 -12.19 13.53
C HIS A 10 2.28 -11.63 12.18
N TYR A 11 1.66 -10.53 11.76
CA TYR A 11 2.36 -9.43 11.07
C TYR A 11 2.76 -8.31 12.06
N THR A 12 2.81 -8.61 13.36
CA THR A 12 3.22 -7.68 14.41
C THR A 12 4.72 -7.57 14.50
N ALA A 13 5.28 -6.59 13.79
CA ALA A 13 6.49 -5.96 14.26
C ALA A 13 6.11 -4.64 14.94
N GLY A 14 5.73 -4.75 16.21
CA GLY A 14 5.24 -3.63 17.01
C GLY A 14 4.04 -4.02 17.88
N THR A 15 3.60 -3.06 18.69
CA THR A 15 2.46 -3.17 19.63
C THR A 15 1.10 -3.01 18.95
N ILE A 16 1.07 -2.52 17.71
CA ILE A 16 -0.15 -2.18 16.97
C ILE A 16 -0.20 -3.03 15.69
N GLU A 17 -1.35 -3.63 15.41
CA GLU A 17 -1.58 -4.34 14.14
C GLU A 17 -1.69 -3.35 12.99
N VAL A 18 -1.13 -3.71 11.83
CA VAL A 18 -1.13 -2.82 10.66
C VAL A 18 -2.54 -2.50 10.18
N ILE A 19 -3.47 -3.45 10.29
CA ILE A 19 -4.88 -3.24 9.92
C ILE A 19 -5.56 -2.23 10.85
N ASP A 20 -5.31 -2.33 12.17
CA ASP A 20 -5.87 -1.40 13.16
C ASP A 20 -5.39 0.03 12.91
N PHE A 21 -4.11 0.21 12.57
CA PHE A 21 -3.58 1.53 12.20
C PHE A 21 -4.20 2.08 10.91
N ILE A 22 -4.42 1.22 9.91
CA ILE A 22 -5.06 1.60 8.64
C ILE A 22 -6.50 2.07 8.89
N ASP A 23 -7.24 1.35 9.73
CA ASP A 23 -8.63 1.67 10.07
C ASP A 23 -8.74 2.94 10.94
N ASP A 24 -7.87 3.08 11.95
CA ASP A 24 -7.80 4.27 12.82
C ASP A 24 -7.51 5.55 12.01
N GLN A 25 -6.57 5.47 11.07
CA GLN A 25 -6.19 6.58 10.21
C GLN A 25 -7.12 6.76 8.98
N GLN A 26 -8.16 5.92 8.85
CA GLN A 26 -9.11 5.92 7.75
C GLN A 26 -8.44 5.93 6.36
N LEU A 27 -7.36 5.15 6.22
CA LEU A 27 -6.57 5.15 4.99
C LEU A 27 -7.33 4.50 3.84
N GLY A 28 -7.25 5.13 2.67
CA GLY A 28 -7.78 4.58 1.44
C GLY A 28 -7.05 3.31 1.00
N PHE A 29 -7.59 2.64 -0.02
CA PHE A 29 -7.04 1.37 -0.53
C PHE A 29 -5.54 1.48 -0.90
N CYS A 30 -5.12 2.57 -1.53
CA CYS A 30 -3.73 2.73 -1.95
C CYS A 30 -2.82 2.96 -0.74
N GLU A 31 -3.18 3.90 0.13
CA GLU A 31 -2.44 4.29 1.32
C GLU A 31 -2.30 3.12 2.32
N GLY A 32 -3.39 2.37 2.55
CA GLY A 32 -3.34 1.18 3.40
C GLY A 32 -2.43 0.09 2.82
N ASN A 33 -2.42 -0.11 1.49
CA ASN A 33 -1.47 -1.02 0.86
C ASN A 33 -0.02 -0.53 1.01
N VAL A 34 0.25 0.77 0.88
CA VAL A 34 1.60 1.34 1.11
C VAL A 34 2.08 0.99 2.51
N VAL A 35 1.29 1.28 3.55
CA VAL A 35 1.64 0.98 4.95
C VAL A 35 1.87 -0.51 5.16
N LYS A 36 0.96 -1.36 4.65
CA LYS A 36 1.06 -2.83 4.71
C LYS A 36 2.37 -3.34 4.12
N TYR A 37 2.74 -2.90 2.92
CA TYR A 37 3.94 -3.39 2.27
C TYR A 37 5.22 -2.86 2.94
N ILE A 38 5.24 -1.62 3.42
CA ILE A 38 6.36 -1.07 4.20
C ILE A 38 6.57 -1.87 5.49
N ALA A 39 5.49 -2.12 6.24
CA ALA A 39 5.56 -2.89 7.47
C ALA A 39 6.04 -4.33 7.20
N ARG A 40 5.55 -4.96 6.13
CA ARG A 40 5.90 -6.35 5.79
C ARG A 40 7.31 -6.52 5.26
N ALA A 41 7.86 -5.51 4.59
CA ALA A 41 9.17 -5.55 3.94
C ALA A 41 10.29 -6.00 4.90
N LYS A 42 10.19 -5.60 6.18
CA LYS A 42 11.16 -5.93 7.24
C LYS A 42 11.15 -7.38 7.73
N HIS A 43 10.16 -8.20 7.36
CA HIS A 43 9.94 -9.52 8.02
C HIS A 43 9.98 -10.74 7.09
N LYS A 44 9.79 -10.57 5.78
CA LYS A 44 9.55 -11.72 4.88
C LYS A 44 10.67 -12.04 3.90
N GLY A 45 11.88 -11.50 4.09
CA GLY A 45 13.02 -11.74 3.20
C GLY A 45 12.78 -11.29 1.74
N ARG A 46 11.71 -10.54 1.50
CA ARG A 46 11.28 -9.99 0.20
C ARG A 46 11.16 -8.48 0.26
N GLU A 47 12.07 -7.86 0.99
CA GLU A 47 12.08 -6.43 1.28
C GLU A 47 11.99 -5.61 -0.01
N LEU A 48 12.83 -5.89 -1.00
CA LEU A 48 12.83 -5.17 -2.27
C LEU A 48 11.51 -5.31 -3.05
N GLU A 49 10.90 -6.51 -3.04
CA GLU A 49 9.63 -6.74 -3.74
C GLU A 49 8.49 -5.96 -3.06
N ASP A 50 8.46 -5.97 -1.72
CA ASP A 50 7.45 -5.26 -0.94
C ASP A 50 7.63 -3.74 -1.05
N LEU A 51 8.85 -3.21 -1.01
CA LEU A 51 9.12 -1.79 -1.24
C LEU A 51 8.71 -1.34 -2.65
N LYS A 52 8.95 -2.16 -3.68
CA LYS A 52 8.48 -1.89 -5.05
C LYS A 52 6.96 -1.83 -5.13
N LYS A 53 6.25 -2.72 -4.43
CA LYS A 53 4.78 -2.68 -4.35
C LYS A 53 4.29 -1.42 -3.64
N ALA A 54 4.90 -1.05 -2.51
CA ALA A 54 4.58 0.19 -1.81
C ALA A 54 4.74 1.41 -2.74
N ALA A 55 5.87 1.51 -3.45
CA ALA A 55 6.10 2.58 -4.42
C ALA A 55 5.05 2.62 -5.54
N TRP A 56 4.62 1.46 -6.05
CA TRP A 56 3.58 1.38 -7.06
C TRP A 56 2.24 1.95 -6.58
N TYR A 57 1.78 1.55 -5.37
CA TYR A 57 0.52 2.06 -4.81
C TYR A 57 0.58 3.55 -4.52
N LEU A 58 1.71 4.05 -4.04
CA LEU A 58 1.92 5.48 -3.80
C LEU A 58 1.87 6.26 -5.11
N ASN A 59 2.58 5.82 -6.14
CA ASN A 59 2.57 6.46 -7.46
C ASN A 59 1.18 6.41 -8.10
N HIS A 60 0.45 5.32 -7.93
CA HIS A 60 -0.91 5.19 -8.42
C HIS A 60 -1.83 6.22 -7.75
N ARG A 61 -1.72 6.39 -6.43
CA ARG A 61 -2.49 7.42 -5.71
C ARG A 61 -2.13 8.83 -6.14
N ILE A 62 -0.84 9.13 -6.29
CA ILE A 62 -0.37 10.41 -6.81
C ILE A 62 -0.98 10.68 -8.19
N THR A 63 -0.98 9.67 -9.08
CA THR A 63 -1.57 9.78 -10.42
C THR A 63 -3.06 10.12 -10.39
N GLN A 64 -3.82 9.56 -9.43
CA GLN A 64 -5.23 9.89 -9.26
C GLN A 64 -5.46 11.33 -8.77
N LEU A 65 -4.53 11.87 -7.98
CA LEU A 65 -4.60 13.22 -7.42
C LEU A 65 -4.07 14.27 -8.41
N THR A 66 -3.16 13.89 -9.30
CA THR A 66 -2.68 14.76 -10.36
C THR A 66 -3.68 14.79 -11.51
N PRO A 67 -4.18 15.97 -11.92
CA PRO A 67 -4.98 16.07 -13.13
C PRO A 67 -4.14 15.55 -14.31
N LYS A 68 -4.75 14.69 -15.14
CA LYS A 68 -4.13 14.24 -16.39
C LYS A 68 -3.78 15.50 -17.20
N PRO A 69 -2.53 15.66 -17.69
CA PRO A 69 -2.24 16.76 -18.60
C PRO A 69 -3.25 16.66 -19.76
N ALA A 70 -3.88 17.79 -20.09
CA ALA A 70 -4.81 17.87 -21.20
C ALA A 70 -4.16 17.19 -22.40
N LYS A 71 -4.85 16.23 -23.02
CA LYS A 71 -4.36 15.59 -24.24
C LYS A 71 -4.09 16.72 -25.23
N GLU A 72 -2.83 16.93 -25.61
CA GLU A 72 -2.50 17.73 -26.79
C GLU A 72 -3.21 17.06 -27.96
N SER A 73 -4.32 17.66 -28.38
CA SER A 73 -5.05 17.26 -29.57
C SER A 73 -4.15 17.47 -30.78
N ASP A 74 -3.96 16.41 -31.55
CA ASP A 74 -3.60 16.34 -32.95
C ASP A 74 -3.46 17.70 -33.67
N ALA A 75 -2.31 18.35 -33.50
CA ALA A 75 -1.87 19.48 -34.30
C ALA A 75 -0.77 19.01 -35.27
N LYS A 76 -1.13 18.10 -36.16
CA LYS A 76 -0.44 17.89 -37.44
C LYS A 76 -1.51 17.74 -38.52
N SER A 77 -1.99 18.89 -39.00
CA SER A 77 -2.46 19.03 -40.38
C SER A 77 -1.28 19.38 -41.27
#